data_AF-A0A7V5M811-F1
#
_entry.id   AF-A0A7V5M811-F1
#
_cell.length_a   1.000
_cell.length_b   1.000
_cell.length_c   1.000
_cell.angle_alpha   90.00
_cell.angle_beta   90.00
_cell.angle_gamma   90.00
#
_symmetry.space_group_name_H-M   'P 1'
#
loop_
_entity.id
_entity.type
_entity.pdbx_description
1 polymer ?
#
loop_
_entity_poly.entity_id
_entity_poly.type
_entity_poly.pdbx_seq_one_letter_code
_entity_poly.pdbx_strand_id
1 'polypeptide(L)'
;MKNNDIKNNFLKFFYFIILSFFGFLFFKIFSLRAQSFPSLEQIIIPNPPAPVYREFLFPSPDKKDAIGIRIFPNSEFLSPLAWYKKYVPRPGNPQLLVVDGYEALREGRTVYVNAANVVGDKTQALMYVMSYNEGASEVTKKIFEEMLKNWRFNTNLAPEEKPKLARDLKRFADLGEIRELLENYKTKNGHYPKIETGSFIKGYTNSRWPSWQQVLGQALGVSLPVDPRNEFIYLENGCSSCPNEKEKPDYQCFGTCWNPAKMTESQNFFADPKAPPHYIYEYRYKPEKDEYDLNFTTEYGRCFFPQCEFGGKCYAPGVCHPGGAKLFCSLGE
;
A
#
# COMPACT_ATOMS: atom_id res chain seq x y z
N MET A 1 18.43 8.22 -61.51
CA MET A 1 18.19 6.83 -61.06
C MET A 1 19.19 6.47 -59.99
N LYS A 2 18.70 6.08 -58.80
CA LYS A 2 19.34 5.27 -57.73
C LYS A 2 20.66 5.81 -57.11
N ASN A 3 21.00 5.58 -55.85
CA ASN A 3 20.32 5.27 -54.60
C ASN A 3 21.43 5.36 -53.52
N ASN A 4 21.01 5.55 -52.26
CA ASN A 4 21.72 5.24 -51.01
C ASN A 4 22.66 6.27 -50.34
N ASP A 5 22.50 6.25 -49.01
CA ASP A 5 23.30 6.84 -47.93
C ASP A 5 23.02 8.30 -47.56
N ILE A 6 22.02 8.47 -46.67
CA ILE A 6 22.21 9.03 -45.32
C ILE A 6 21.13 8.40 -44.41
N LYS A 7 21.50 7.28 -43.77
CA LYS A 7 20.98 6.91 -42.45
C LYS A 7 21.78 7.72 -41.41
N ASN A 8 21.15 7.98 -40.27
CA ASN A 8 21.68 8.61 -39.06
C ASN A 8 21.64 10.14 -39.02
N ASN A 9 20.49 10.67 -38.61
CA ASN A 9 20.47 11.87 -37.78
C ASN A 9 19.52 11.65 -36.59
N PHE A 10 20.14 11.14 -35.51
CA PHE A 10 19.87 11.42 -34.10
C PHE A 10 18.42 11.62 -33.66
N LEU A 11 17.84 10.55 -33.09
CA LEU A 11 16.86 10.67 -32.02
C LEU A 11 17.47 11.52 -30.89
N LYS A 12 17.12 12.80 -30.81
CA LYS A 12 17.28 13.58 -29.57
C LYS A 12 16.12 13.20 -28.64
N PHE A 13 16.33 12.18 -27.82
CA PHE A 13 15.52 11.96 -26.62
C PHE A 13 15.76 13.16 -25.68
N PHE A 14 14.78 14.05 -25.56
CA PHE A 14 14.77 15.01 -24.45
C PHE A 14 14.37 14.25 -23.19
N TYR A 15 15.37 13.77 -22.45
CA TYR A 15 15.21 13.29 -21.09
C TYR A 15 14.94 14.48 -20.17
N PHE A 16 13.70 14.66 -19.71
CA PHE A 16 13.46 15.45 -18.50
C PHE A 16 13.83 14.57 -17.31
N ILE A 17 15.05 14.75 -16.83
CA ILE A 17 15.46 14.14 -15.59
C ILE A 17 15.21 15.17 -14.48
N ILE A 18 14.08 15.08 -13.78
CA ILE A 18 14.02 15.60 -12.40
C ILE A 18 14.83 14.62 -11.55
N LEU A 19 16.15 14.81 -11.48
CA LEU A 19 16.97 14.18 -10.45
C LEU A 19 16.87 15.08 -9.23
N SER A 20 15.94 14.81 -8.33
CA SER A 20 16.15 15.23 -6.95
C SER A 20 17.20 14.30 -6.33
N PHE A 21 18.48 14.52 -6.65
CA PHE A 21 19.59 13.82 -5.99
C PHE A 21 19.96 14.42 -4.63
N PHE A 22 19.21 15.39 -4.12
CA PHE A 22 19.47 16.01 -2.82
C PHE A 22 18.41 15.64 -1.79
N GLY A 23 18.70 14.56 -1.06
CA GLY A 23 18.09 14.21 0.23
C GLY A 23 16.65 13.71 0.15
N PHE A 24 16.50 12.39 0.22
CA PHE A 24 15.33 11.71 0.79
C PHE A 24 14.04 11.52 -0.03
N LEU A 25 13.94 11.85 -1.33
CA LEU A 25 12.78 11.47 -2.17
C LEU A 25 13.19 11.02 -3.58
N PHE A 26 12.60 9.92 -4.06
CA PHE A 26 12.92 9.33 -5.37
C PHE A 26 11.68 9.23 -6.28
N PHE A 27 11.46 10.23 -7.15
CA PHE A 27 10.48 10.17 -8.23
C PHE A 27 11.06 10.76 -9.54
N LYS A 28 10.49 10.37 -10.69
CA LYS A 28 10.80 10.89 -12.04
C LYS A 28 9.52 11.08 -12.85
N ILE A 29 9.59 11.89 -13.91
CA ILE A 29 8.52 12.00 -14.93
C ILE A 29 9.13 11.58 -16.28
N PHE A 30 8.60 10.56 -16.93
CA PHE A 30 9.08 10.10 -18.26
C PHE A 30 8.18 10.59 -19.40
N SER A 31 8.62 11.50 -20.26
CA SER A 31 7.89 11.77 -21.52
C SER A 31 8.34 10.83 -22.63
N LEU A 32 7.41 10.05 -23.18
CA LEU A 32 7.64 9.19 -24.36
C LEU A 32 7.31 9.89 -25.69
N ARG A 33 6.86 11.15 -25.69
CA ARG A 33 6.51 11.87 -26.91
C ARG A 33 7.36 13.13 -27.04
N ALA A 34 7.95 13.31 -28.24
CA ALA A 34 8.51 14.57 -28.72
C ALA A 34 7.41 15.62 -29.01
N GLN A 35 6.38 15.69 -28.17
CA GLN A 35 5.50 16.84 -28.07
C GLN A 35 5.89 17.53 -26.78
N SER A 36 6.65 18.61 -26.99
CA SER A 36 7.06 19.62 -26.04
C SER A 36 6.19 19.66 -24.77
N PHE A 37 6.66 19.04 -23.69
CA PHE A 37 6.57 19.78 -22.44
C PHE A 37 7.36 21.08 -22.72
N PRO A 38 6.74 22.28 -22.73
CA PRO A 38 7.55 23.45 -22.47
C PRO A 38 8.31 23.14 -21.18
N SER A 39 9.60 23.49 -21.11
CA SER A 39 10.39 23.18 -19.91
C SER A 39 9.63 23.71 -18.70
N LEU A 40 9.02 22.81 -17.91
CA LEU A 40 8.26 23.23 -16.75
C LEU A 40 9.31 23.70 -15.75
N GLU A 41 9.34 25.02 -15.53
CA GLU A 41 10.17 25.60 -14.48
C GLU A 41 9.75 24.96 -13.16
N GLN A 42 10.70 24.34 -12.47
CA GLN A 42 10.43 23.75 -11.16
C GLN A 42 10.87 24.74 -10.09
N ILE A 43 9.91 25.19 -9.29
CA ILE A 43 10.16 26.02 -8.12
C ILE A 43 10.02 25.13 -6.88
N ILE A 44 11.09 25.03 -6.09
CA ILE A 44 11.10 24.34 -4.80
C ILE A 44 10.82 25.38 -3.72
N ILE A 45 9.81 25.14 -2.88
CA ILE A 45 9.53 26.00 -1.73
C ILE A 45 10.43 25.57 -0.57
N PRO A 46 11.37 26.42 -0.10
CA PRO A 46 12.40 25.99 0.85
C PRO A 46 11.83 25.66 2.24
N ASN A 47 10.80 26.39 2.68
CA ASN A 47 10.19 26.23 4.00
C ASN A 47 8.67 26.10 3.84
N PRO A 48 8.16 24.94 3.42
CA PRO A 48 6.73 24.72 3.30
C PRO A 48 6.07 24.73 4.70
N PRO A 49 4.81 25.17 4.82
CA PRO A 49 4.13 25.23 6.11
C PRO A 49 3.91 23.81 6.67
N ALA A 50 4.15 23.62 7.97
CA ALA A 50 3.81 22.36 8.63
C ALA A 50 2.32 22.03 8.45
N PRO A 51 1.94 20.75 8.24
CA PRO A 51 2.77 19.55 8.27
C PRO A 51 3.38 19.13 6.92
N VAL A 52 3.46 20.02 5.92
CA VAL A 52 4.02 19.70 4.61
C VAL A 52 5.53 19.46 4.70
N TYR A 53 6.00 18.31 4.23
CA TYR A 53 7.43 17.97 4.18
C TYR A 53 8.15 18.63 3.00
N ARG A 54 7.48 18.71 1.85
CA ARG A 54 8.00 19.29 0.62
C ARG A 54 6.87 19.90 -0.20
N GLU A 55 7.18 20.99 -0.88
CA GLU A 55 6.28 21.63 -1.83
C GLU A 55 7.03 22.03 -3.10
N PHE A 56 6.42 21.70 -4.24
CA PHE A 56 6.88 22.02 -5.58
C PHE A 56 5.81 22.80 -6.31
N LEU A 57 6.23 23.78 -7.11
CA LEU A 57 5.36 24.54 -7.99
C LEU A 57 5.94 24.51 -9.41
N PHE A 58 5.05 24.28 -10.37
CA PHE A 58 5.35 24.27 -11.80
C PHE A 58 4.45 25.30 -12.48
N PRO A 59 4.86 26.58 -12.53
CA PRO A 59 4.09 27.61 -13.21
C PRO A 59 4.08 27.41 -14.74
N SER A 60 3.00 27.84 -15.39
CA SER A 60 2.98 28.01 -16.83
C SER A 60 3.97 29.10 -17.27
N PRO A 61 4.44 29.11 -18.54
CA PRO A 61 5.35 30.13 -19.03
C PRO A 61 4.84 31.57 -18.88
N ASP A 62 3.53 31.78 -18.97
CA ASP A 62 2.87 33.07 -18.78
C ASP A 62 2.49 33.37 -17.32
N LYS A 63 2.83 32.46 -16.40
CA LYS A 63 2.61 32.54 -14.94
C LYS A 63 1.14 32.73 -14.52
N LYS A 64 0.19 32.43 -15.41
CA LYS A 64 -1.26 32.49 -15.10
C LYS A 64 -1.75 31.22 -14.44
N ASP A 65 -1.17 30.08 -14.83
CA ASP A 65 -1.50 28.78 -14.29
C ASP A 65 -0.30 28.20 -13.51
N ALA A 66 -0.59 27.27 -12.61
CA ALA A 66 0.43 26.47 -11.96
C ALA A 66 -0.09 25.10 -11.56
N ILE A 67 0.81 24.13 -11.60
CA ILE A 67 0.63 22.82 -10.96
C ILE A 67 1.43 22.84 -9.65
N GLY A 68 0.79 22.55 -8.54
CA GLY A 68 1.39 22.41 -7.22
C GLY A 68 1.43 20.96 -6.77
N ILE A 69 2.51 20.57 -6.10
CA ILE A 69 2.65 19.27 -5.45
C ILE A 69 3.07 19.49 -4.02
N ARG A 70 2.28 18.99 -3.07
CA ARG A 70 2.63 18.95 -1.65
C ARG A 70 2.80 17.51 -1.20
N ILE A 71 3.78 17.27 -0.35
CA ILE A 71 4.06 15.95 0.19
C ILE A 71 3.86 16.03 1.70
N PHE A 72 2.95 15.20 2.21
CA PHE A 72 2.64 15.10 3.63
C PHE A 72 3.15 13.77 4.19
N PRO A 73 3.53 13.71 5.48
CA PRO A 73 3.69 12.44 6.15
C PRO A 73 2.38 11.64 6.15
N ASN A 74 2.49 10.32 6.03
CA ASN A 74 1.39 9.40 6.27
C ASN A 74 1.79 8.34 7.32
N SER A 75 2.21 8.81 8.50
CA SER A 75 2.76 7.95 9.57
C SER A 75 1.75 6.97 10.18
N GLU A 76 0.45 7.18 9.95
CA GLU A 76 -0.62 6.27 10.34
C GLU A 76 -0.96 5.24 9.24
N PHE A 77 -0.25 5.29 8.11
CA PHE A 77 -0.42 4.42 6.95
C PHE A 77 -1.82 4.48 6.34
N LEU A 78 -2.54 5.59 6.47
CA LEU A 78 -3.92 5.71 5.99
C LEU A 78 -4.03 5.48 4.48
N SER A 79 -5.09 4.83 4.02
CA SER A 79 -5.44 4.78 2.60
C SER A 79 -5.66 6.20 2.05
N PRO A 80 -5.60 6.42 0.74
CA PRO A 80 -5.94 7.71 0.15
C PRO A 80 -7.31 8.24 0.60
N LEU A 81 -8.32 7.37 0.68
CA LEU A 81 -9.66 7.75 1.09
C LEU A 81 -9.73 8.11 2.58
N ALA A 82 -9.12 7.31 3.46
CA ALA A 82 -9.08 7.56 4.89
C ALA A 82 -8.32 8.86 5.20
N TRP A 83 -7.15 9.06 4.59
CA TRP A 83 -6.37 10.28 4.72
C TRP A 83 -7.17 11.49 4.23
N TYR A 84 -7.80 11.39 3.06
CA TYR A 84 -8.63 12.46 2.50
C TYR A 84 -9.78 12.86 3.42
N LYS A 85 -10.56 11.89 3.93
CA LYS A 85 -11.65 12.14 4.88
C LYS A 85 -11.17 12.78 6.19
N LYS A 86 -9.97 12.41 6.64
CA LYS A 86 -9.38 12.92 7.89
C LYS A 86 -8.86 14.35 7.77
N TYR A 87 -8.18 14.67 6.67
CA TYR A 87 -7.41 15.92 6.56
C TYR A 87 -7.99 16.97 5.60
N VAL A 88 -8.90 16.59 4.68
CA VAL A 88 -9.50 17.54 3.74
C VAL A 88 -10.78 18.13 4.33
N PRO A 89 -10.89 19.47 4.47
CA PRO A 89 -12.12 20.09 4.95
C PRO A 89 -13.28 19.84 3.98
N ARG A 90 -14.43 19.42 4.52
CA ARG A 90 -15.66 19.15 3.76
C ARG A 90 -15.40 18.17 2.59
N PRO A 91 -15.03 16.91 2.89
CA PRO A 91 -14.77 15.92 1.86
C PRO A 91 -16.02 15.68 1.00
N GLY A 92 -15.87 15.69 -0.32
CA GLY A 92 -16.92 15.37 -1.29
C GLY A 92 -16.93 13.90 -1.67
N ASN A 93 -17.19 13.62 -2.94
CA ASN A 93 -17.26 12.26 -3.49
C ASN A 93 -16.10 12.00 -4.47
N PRO A 94 -14.93 11.61 -3.95
CA PRO A 94 -13.76 11.39 -4.78
C PRO A 94 -13.84 10.07 -5.57
N GLN A 95 -13.04 9.98 -6.63
CA GLN A 95 -12.87 8.78 -7.45
C GLN A 95 -11.56 8.08 -7.12
N LEU A 96 -11.59 6.75 -6.99
CA LEU A 96 -10.37 5.94 -6.83
C LEU A 96 -9.64 5.80 -8.17
N LEU A 97 -8.32 5.82 -8.13
CA LEU A 97 -7.45 5.56 -9.27
C LEU A 97 -6.13 4.96 -8.80
N VAL A 98 -5.26 4.62 -9.75
CA VAL A 98 -3.90 4.16 -9.47
C VAL A 98 -2.93 5.09 -10.19
N VAL A 99 -1.93 5.59 -9.46
CA VAL A 99 -0.82 6.35 -10.03
C VAL A 99 0.44 5.53 -9.85
N ASP A 100 0.93 4.97 -10.96
CA ASP A 100 2.22 4.31 -11.01
C ASP A 100 2.38 3.15 -10.00
N GLY A 101 1.31 2.37 -9.85
CA GLY A 101 1.22 1.20 -8.98
C GLY A 101 0.73 1.48 -7.56
N TYR A 102 0.61 2.75 -7.16
CA TYR A 102 0.10 3.15 -5.85
C TYR A 102 -1.37 3.53 -5.90
N GLU A 103 -2.11 3.17 -4.85
CA GLU A 103 -3.49 3.61 -4.67
C GLU A 103 -3.53 5.13 -4.56
N ALA A 104 -4.51 5.70 -5.26
CA ALA A 104 -4.72 7.12 -5.33
C ALA A 104 -6.21 7.47 -5.35
N LEU A 105 -6.47 8.74 -5.12
CA LEU A 105 -7.79 9.34 -5.05
C LEU A 105 -7.79 10.63 -5.86
N ARG A 106 -8.87 10.91 -6.59
CA ARG A 106 -9.05 12.17 -7.31
C ARG A 106 -10.34 12.84 -6.91
N GLU A 107 -10.26 14.12 -6.55
CA GLU A 107 -11.41 14.99 -6.43
C GLU A 107 -11.18 16.25 -7.26
N GLY A 108 -11.98 16.40 -8.32
CA GLY A 108 -11.86 17.51 -9.27
C GLY A 108 -10.44 17.64 -9.83
N ARG A 109 -9.77 18.72 -9.43
CA ARG A 109 -8.43 19.11 -9.87
C ARG A 109 -7.28 18.54 -9.04
N THR A 110 -7.58 17.83 -7.96
CA THR A 110 -6.58 17.34 -7.00
C THR A 110 -6.51 15.83 -7.00
N VAL A 111 -5.29 15.28 -7.04
CA VAL A 111 -4.98 13.87 -6.90
C VAL A 111 -4.15 13.65 -5.64
N TYR A 112 -4.57 12.69 -4.83
CA TYR A 112 -3.93 12.25 -3.58
C TYR A 112 -3.36 10.86 -3.84
N VAL A 113 -2.05 10.67 -3.72
CA VAL A 113 -1.39 9.38 -3.93
C VAL A 113 -0.72 8.93 -2.64
N ASN A 114 -1.09 7.76 -2.14
CA ASN A 114 -0.40 7.13 -1.01
C ASN A 114 0.79 6.34 -1.55
N ALA A 115 1.99 6.92 -1.50
CA ALA A 115 3.19 6.31 -2.07
C ALA A 115 4.25 6.06 -1.01
N ALA A 116 4.94 4.93 -1.14
CA ALA A 116 6.06 4.60 -0.27
C ALA A 116 7.33 5.28 -0.79
N ASN A 117 8.15 5.76 0.13
CA ASN A 117 9.44 6.35 -0.14
C ASN A 117 10.53 5.57 0.58
N VAL A 118 11.57 5.18 -0.15
CA VAL A 118 12.68 4.38 0.38
C VAL A 118 13.98 5.16 0.28
N VAL A 119 14.63 5.38 1.40
CA VAL A 119 15.92 6.07 1.48
C VAL A 119 16.86 5.27 2.37
N GLY A 120 17.87 4.64 1.76
CA GLY A 120 18.76 3.72 2.46
C GLY A 120 17.97 2.52 2.99
N ASP A 121 17.98 2.34 4.30
CA ASP A 121 17.25 1.32 5.05
C ASP A 121 15.84 1.76 5.48
N LYS A 122 15.51 3.06 5.35
CA LYS A 122 14.23 3.61 5.82
C LYS A 122 13.17 3.58 4.74
N THR A 123 12.03 2.99 5.07
CA THR A 123 10.81 3.05 4.28
C THR A 123 9.78 3.93 4.98
N GLN A 124 9.13 4.83 4.24
CA GLN A 124 8.13 5.77 4.78
C GLN A 124 6.90 5.81 3.88
N ALA A 125 5.71 5.92 4.47
CA ALA A 125 4.50 6.24 3.74
C ALA A 125 4.32 7.76 3.65
N LEU A 126 4.03 8.25 2.45
CA LEU A 126 3.82 9.67 2.17
C LEU A 126 2.54 9.87 1.36
N MET A 127 1.83 10.96 1.64
CA MET A 127 0.69 11.39 0.84
C MET A 127 1.10 12.52 -0.08
N TYR A 128 1.10 12.25 -1.39
CA TYR A 128 1.35 13.24 -2.43
C TYR A 128 0.04 13.88 -2.85
N VAL A 129 -0.09 15.19 -2.66
CA VAL A 129 -1.25 15.99 -3.05
C VAL A 129 -0.84 16.84 -4.25
N MET A 130 -1.29 16.43 -5.43
CA MET A 130 -0.96 17.06 -6.71
C MET A 130 -2.20 17.79 -7.24
N SER A 131 -2.09 19.06 -7.59
CA SER A 131 -3.23 19.87 -8.01
C SER A 131 -2.82 20.95 -9.00
N TYR A 132 -3.74 21.41 -9.84
CA TYR A 132 -3.56 22.64 -10.63
C TYR A 132 -4.49 23.75 -10.12
N ASN A 133 -4.21 25.02 -10.42
CA ASN A 133 -5.03 26.17 -9.98
C ASN A 133 -6.48 26.11 -10.48
N GLU A 134 -7.40 26.73 -9.75
CA GLU A 134 -8.77 26.89 -10.21
C GLU A 134 -8.82 27.73 -11.49
N GLY A 135 -9.72 27.37 -12.42
CA GLY A 135 -9.84 28.04 -13.70
C GLY A 135 -8.68 27.81 -14.66
N ALA A 136 -7.79 26.84 -14.38
CA ALA A 136 -6.63 26.56 -15.24
C ALA A 136 -7.02 26.29 -16.69
N SER A 137 -6.15 26.71 -17.60
CA SER A 137 -6.33 26.50 -19.04
C SER A 137 -6.37 25.01 -19.42
N GLU A 138 -6.98 24.71 -20.56
CA GLU A 138 -6.99 23.34 -21.11
C GLU A 138 -5.58 22.81 -21.40
N VAL A 139 -4.61 23.70 -21.65
CA VAL A 139 -3.21 23.32 -21.83
C VAL A 139 -2.64 22.79 -20.50
N THR A 140 -2.83 23.53 -19.41
CA THR A 140 -2.37 23.11 -18.07
C THR A 140 -3.03 21.82 -17.62
N LYS A 141 -4.34 21.66 -17.85
CA LYS A 141 -5.05 20.40 -17.55
C LYS A 141 -4.44 19.22 -18.30
N LYS A 142 -4.16 19.36 -19.61
CA LYS A 142 -3.49 18.31 -20.40
C LYS A 142 -2.11 17.98 -19.87
N ILE A 143 -1.31 18.99 -19.54
CA ILE A 143 0.02 18.81 -18.93
C ILE A 143 -0.09 18.04 -17.62
N PHE A 144 -1.07 18.36 -16.77
CA PHE A 144 -1.29 17.66 -15.50
C PHE A 144 -1.63 16.18 -15.72
N GLU A 145 -2.52 15.85 -16.65
CA GLU A 145 -2.83 14.45 -16.97
C GLU A 145 -1.61 13.70 -17.53
N GLU A 146 -0.84 14.34 -18.41
CA GLU A 146 0.40 13.75 -18.93
C GLU A 146 1.45 13.58 -17.83
N MET A 147 1.54 14.52 -16.89
CA MET A 147 2.40 14.41 -15.72
C MET A 147 2.02 13.20 -14.87
N LEU A 148 0.73 13.04 -14.53
CA LEU A 148 0.25 11.90 -13.75
C LEU A 148 0.53 10.55 -14.45
N LYS A 149 0.25 10.48 -15.75
CA LYS A 149 0.48 9.27 -16.56
C LYS A 149 1.95 8.85 -16.57
N ASN A 150 2.84 9.83 -16.56
CA ASN A 150 4.28 9.65 -16.71
C ASN A 150 5.05 9.72 -15.38
N TRP A 151 4.36 9.99 -14.29
CA TRP A 151 4.92 10.03 -12.95
C TRP A 151 5.43 8.64 -12.55
N ARG A 152 6.64 8.58 -12.00
CA ARG A 152 7.31 7.35 -11.57
C ARG A 152 7.88 7.53 -10.17
N PHE A 153 7.31 6.84 -9.17
CA PHE A 153 7.85 6.67 -7.83
C PHE A 153 8.90 5.56 -7.78
N ASN A 154 9.74 5.61 -6.75
CA ASN A 154 10.74 4.60 -6.40
C ASN A 154 11.71 4.25 -7.54
N THR A 155 12.15 5.28 -8.28
CA THR A 155 13.08 5.09 -9.41
C THR A 155 14.48 4.63 -9.00
N ASN A 156 14.72 4.52 -7.69
CA ASN A 156 15.92 3.98 -7.07
C ASN A 156 15.83 2.47 -6.76
N LEU A 157 14.66 1.84 -6.97
CA LEU A 157 14.44 0.41 -6.72
C LEU A 157 14.45 -0.37 -8.03
N ALA A 158 14.71 -1.68 -7.91
CA ALA A 158 14.55 -2.58 -9.05
C ALA A 158 13.06 -2.69 -9.45
N PRO A 159 12.72 -2.86 -10.75
CA PRO A 159 11.33 -2.94 -11.21
C PRO A 159 10.48 -4.01 -10.51
N GLU A 160 11.07 -5.11 -10.09
CA GLU A 160 10.45 -6.23 -9.38
C GLU A 160 10.17 -5.95 -7.89
N GLU A 161 10.91 -5.02 -7.28
CA GLU A 161 10.74 -4.66 -5.87
C GLU A 161 9.57 -3.68 -5.67
N LYS A 162 9.37 -2.76 -6.61
CA LYS A 162 8.36 -1.71 -6.49
C LYS A 162 6.92 -2.24 -6.33
N PRO A 163 6.45 -3.23 -7.10
CA PRO A 163 5.13 -3.80 -6.90
C PRO A 163 4.97 -4.47 -5.52
N LYS A 164 6.05 -5.06 -4.97
CA LYS A 164 6.06 -5.63 -3.62
C LYS A 164 5.88 -4.53 -2.57
N LEU A 165 6.65 -3.45 -2.71
CA LEU A 165 6.56 -2.27 -1.84
C LEU A 165 5.17 -1.60 -1.89
N ALA A 166 4.59 -1.46 -3.09
CA ALA A 166 3.26 -0.87 -3.25
C ALA A 166 2.17 -1.73 -2.60
N ARG A 167 2.26 -3.06 -2.73
CA ARG A 167 1.35 -3.98 -2.04
C ARG A 167 1.53 -3.89 -0.53
N ASP A 168 2.74 -3.86 0.00
CA ASP A 168 2.97 -3.75 1.45
C ASP A 168 2.41 -2.45 2.04
N LEU A 169 2.56 -1.31 1.35
CA LEU A 169 1.92 -0.07 1.77
C LEU A 169 0.39 -0.19 1.80
N LYS A 170 -0.21 -0.84 0.80
CA LYS A 170 -1.64 -1.15 0.79
C LYS A 170 -2.04 -2.03 1.98
N ARG A 171 -1.27 -3.08 2.29
CA ARG A 171 -1.53 -3.96 3.43
C ARG A 171 -1.52 -3.19 4.75
N PHE A 172 -0.58 -2.27 4.94
CA PHE A 172 -0.58 -1.41 6.12
C PHE A 172 -1.81 -0.52 6.21
N ALA A 173 -2.26 0.06 5.09
CA ALA A 173 -3.49 0.84 5.05
C ALA A 173 -4.73 0.01 5.38
N ASP A 174 -4.88 -1.13 4.72
CA ASP A 174 -6.01 -2.04 4.92
C ASP A 174 -6.10 -2.51 6.37
N LEU A 175 -4.98 -2.93 6.99
CA LEU A 175 -4.98 -3.35 8.39
C LEU A 175 -5.16 -2.18 9.38
N GLY A 176 -4.69 -0.98 9.03
CA GLY A 176 -4.95 0.22 9.79
C GLY A 176 -6.45 0.52 9.90
N GLU A 177 -7.18 0.38 8.80
CA GLU A 177 -8.64 0.53 8.75
C GLU A 177 -9.36 -0.59 9.50
N ILE A 178 -8.94 -1.85 9.32
CA ILE A 178 -9.52 -2.98 10.07
C ILE A 178 -9.32 -2.78 11.58
N ARG A 179 -8.14 -2.30 12.00
CA ARG A 179 -7.88 -1.97 13.41
C ARG A 179 -8.85 -0.91 13.94
N GLU A 180 -9.10 0.16 13.19
CA GLU A 180 -10.07 1.18 13.59
C GLU A 180 -11.48 0.58 13.77
N LEU A 181 -11.91 -0.28 12.84
CA LEU A 181 -13.19 -0.99 12.94
C LEU A 181 -13.25 -1.89 14.18
N LEU A 182 -12.17 -2.60 14.50
CA LEU A 182 -12.07 -3.45 15.68
C LEU A 182 -12.13 -2.65 16.99
N GLU A 183 -11.45 -1.50 17.07
CA GLU A 183 -11.51 -0.62 18.25
C GLU A 183 -12.90 0.01 18.43
N ASN A 184 -13.56 0.39 17.34
CA ASN A 184 -14.95 0.86 17.36
C ASN A 184 -15.91 -0.25 17.81
N TYR A 185 -15.71 -1.48 17.32
CA TYR A 185 -16.49 -2.63 17.75
C TYR A 185 -16.31 -2.90 19.26
N LYS A 186 -15.08 -2.87 19.78
CA LYS A 186 -14.82 -3.04 21.21
C LYS A 186 -15.45 -1.93 22.04
N THR A 187 -15.36 -0.69 21.60
CA THR A 187 -15.99 0.45 22.28
C THR A 187 -17.50 0.27 22.39
N LYS A 188 -18.13 -0.29 21.35
CA LYS A 188 -19.59 -0.52 21.32
C LYS A 188 -20.04 -1.77 22.09
N ASN A 189 -19.28 -2.86 22.04
CA ASN A 189 -19.71 -4.18 22.53
C ASN A 189 -19.00 -4.64 23.81
N GLY A 190 -17.96 -3.93 24.25
CA GLY A 190 -17.14 -4.28 25.42
C GLY A 190 -16.14 -5.42 25.20
N HIS A 191 -16.10 -6.01 24.00
CA HIS A 191 -15.16 -7.08 23.62
C HIS A 191 -14.82 -7.02 22.13
N TYR A 192 -13.73 -7.66 21.70
CA TYR A 192 -13.44 -7.84 20.26
C TYR A 192 -14.27 -8.99 19.64
N PRO A 193 -14.43 -9.05 18.29
CA PRO A 193 -15.16 -10.14 17.64
C PRO A 193 -14.55 -11.51 17.96
N LYS A 194 -15.32 -12.38 18.63
CA LYS A 194 -14.80 -13.65 19.17
C LYS A 194 -14.70 -14.79 18.14
N ILE A 195 -15.41 -14.69 17.00
CA ILE A 195 -15.47 -15.70 15.94
C ILE A 195 -15.77 -17.10 16.52
N GLU A 196 -16.88 -17.23 17.27
CA GLU A 196 -17.22 -18.47 17.98
C GLU A 196 -17.68 -19.59 17.05
N THR A 197 -18.26 -19.23 15.91
CA THR A 197 -18.79 -20.16 14.90
C THR A 197 -18.59 -19.60 13.49
N GLY A 198 -18.84 -20.42 12.46
CA GLY A 198 -18.81 -20.00 11.05
C GLY A 198 -17.42 -19.85 10.43
N SER A 199 -16.36 -20.17 11.17
CA SER A 199 -14.98 -20.26 10.67
C SER A 199 -14.43 -21.67 10.88
N PHE A 200 -13.40 -22.05 10.11
CA PHE A 200 -12.76 -23.36 10.25
C PHE A 200 -12.03 -23.54 11.58
N ILE A 201 -11.56 -22.45 12.19
CA ILE A 201 -10.94 -22.43 13.52
C ILE A 201 -11.67 -21.41 14.38
N LYS A 202 -12.09 -21.82 15.58
CA LYS A 202 -12.71 -20.93 16.57
C LYS A 202 -11.75 -19.80 16.93
N GLY A 203 -12.23 -18.56 16.91
CA GLY A 203 -11.41 -17.39 17.23
C GLY A 203 -10.47 -16.96 16.10
N TYR A 204 -10.51 -17.58 14.92
CA TYR A 204 -9.56 -17.27 13.85
C TYR A 204 -10.26 -17.18 12.48
N THR A 205 -9.80 -16.25 11.64
CA THR A 205 -10.20 -16.16 10.23
C THR A 205 -9.10 -15.49 9.42
N ASN A 206 -9.09 -15.70 8.10
CA ASN A 206 -8.19 -15.01 7.19
C ASN A 206 -8.88 -14.61 5.89
N SER A 207 -8.29 -13.69 5.11
CA SER A 207 -8.87 -13.11 3.89
C SER A 207 -9.21 -14.08 2.77
N ARG A 208 -8.79 -15.35 2.86
CA ARG A 208 -9.19 -16.43 1.95
C ARG A 208 -10.42 -17.20 2.39
N TRP A 209 -10.69 -17.20 3.68
CA TRP A 209 -11.81 -17.96 4.21
C TRP A 209 -13.12 -17.16 4.08
N PRO A 210 -14.25 -17.82 3.81
CA PRO A 210 -15.56 -17.16 3.78
C PRO A 210 -15.86 -16.39 5.06
N SER A 211 -15.38 -16.88 6.21
CA SER A 211 -15.54 -16.26 7.53
C SER A 211 -14.94 -14.85 7.63
N TRP A 212 -14.01 -14.47 6.76
CA TRP A 212 -13.50 -13.10 6.72
C TRP A 212 -14.59 -12.09 6.42
N GLN A 213 -15.39 -12.35 5.40
CA GLN A 213 -16.50 -11.48 5.04
C GLN A 213 -17.76 -11.83 5.82
N GLN A 214 -18.10 -13.12 5.91
CA GLN A 214 -19.39 -13.59 6.41
C GLN A 214 -19.50 -13.58 7.94
N VAL A 215 -18.38 -13.60 8.66
CA VAL A 215 -18.39 -13.58 10.13
C VAL A 215 -17.75 -12.28 10.64
N LEU A 216 -16.47 -12.04 10.33
CA LEU A 216 -15.77 -10.85 10.83
C LEU A 216 -16.29 -9.58 10.17
N GLY A 217 -16.38 -9.53 8.83
CA GLY A 217 -16.88 -8.38 8.09
C GLY A 217 -18.33 -8.03 8.47
N GLN A 218 -19.22 -9.02 8.56
CA GLN A 218 -20.58 -8.81 9.06
C GLN A 218 -20.61 -8.27 10.49
N ALA A 219 -19.78 -8.79 11.40
CA ALA A 219 -19.69 -8.28 12.77
C ALA A 219 -19.22 -6.81 12.82
N LEU A 220 -18.29 -6.45 11.93
CA LEU A 220 -17.78 -5.08 11.78
C LEU A 220 -18.70 -4.17 10.93
N GLY A 221 -19.75 -4.72 10.32
CA GLY A 221 -20.72 -3.99 9.51
C GLY A 221 -20.20 -3.50 8.17
N VAL A 222 -19.12 -4.09 7.65
CA VAL A 222 -18.47 -3.67 6.40
C VAL A 222 -17.98 -4.86 5.57
N SER A 223 -17.75 -4.64 4.27
CA SER A 223 -16.93 -5.56 3.47
C SER A 223 -15.46 -5.26 3.77
N LEU A 224 -14.73 -6.23 4.29
CA LEU A 224 -13.33 -6.05 4.63
C LEU A 224 -12.44 -6.11 3.38
N PRO A 225 -11.31 -5.39 3.35
CA PRO A 225 -10.31 -5.59 2.31
C PRO A 225 -9.72 -7.01 2.40
N VAL A 226 -9.19 -7.49 1.29
CA VAL A 226 -8.45 -8.77 1.20
C VAL A 226 -7.03 -8.48 0.76
N ASP A 227 -6.09 -9.36 1.14
CA ASP A 227 -4.70 -9.22 0.73
C ASP A 227 -4.58 -9.06 -0.80
N PRO A 228 -3.72 -8.18 -1.33
CA PRO A 228 -3.61 -7.98 -2.78
C PRO A 228 -3.22 -9.23 -3.57
N ARG A 229 -2.52 -10.19 -2.95
CA ARG A 229 -2.25 -11.50 -3.54
C ARG A 229 -3.32 -12.51 -3.15
N ASN A 230 -3.82 -12.43 -1.92
CA ASN A 230 -4.82 -13.33 -1.34
C ASN A 230 -4.55 -14.79 -1.75
N GLU A 231 -3.44 -15.33 -1.28
CA GLU A 231 -3.05 -16.70 -1.62
C GLU A 231 -2.21 -17.36 -0.53
N PHE A 232 -2.39 -18.68 -0.44
CA PHE A 232 -1.53 -19.54 0.37
C PHE A 232 -0.34 -20.01 -0.49
N ILE A 233 0.87 -19.98 0.07
CA ILE A 233 2.04 -20.61 -0.54
C ILE A 233 2.14 -22.07 -0.09
N TYR A 234 2.12 -22.99 -1.05
CA TYR A 234 2.16 -24.45 -0.86
C TYR A 234 3.58 -24.98 -1.03
N LEU A 235 4.52 -24.54 -0.18
CA LEU A 235 5.86 -25.13 -0.10
C LEU A 235 5.95 -26.09 1.09
N GLU A 236 7.05 -26.86 1.15
CA GLU A 236 7.27 -27.99 2.08
C GLU A 236 7.09 -27.67 3.58
N ASN A 237 6.97 -26.40 3.98
CA ASN A 237 6.73 -25.95 5.36
C ASN A 237 5.49 -25.05 5.55
N GLY A 238 4.65 -24.84 4.52
CA GLY A 238 3.45 -23.99 4.59
C GLY A 238 2.20 -24.80 4.94
N CYS A 239 1.31 -24.95 3.96
CA CYS A 239 0.23 -25.95 3.99
C CYS A 239 0.76 -27.40 3.86
N SER A 240 1.94 -27.70 4.38
CA SER A 240 2.64 -28.96 4.13
C SER A 240 1.98 -30.17 4.80
N SER A 241 1.17 -29.95 5.83
CA SER A 241 0.26 -30.97 6.39
C SER A 241 -0.95 -31.27 5.51
N CYS A 242 -1.09 -30.54 4.40
CA CYS A 242 -2.13 -30.65 3.38
C CYS A 242 -1.49 -31.03 2.02
N PRO A 243 -0.94 -32.24 1.86
CA PRO A 243 -0.34 -32.66 0.59
C PRO A 243 -1.41 -32.68 -0.51
N ASN A 244 -1.28 -31.77 -1.48
CA ASN A 244 -2.08 -31.79 -2.70
C ASN A 244 -1.38 -32.66 -3.75
N GLU A 245 -1.19 -33.93 -3.44
CA GLU A 245 -0.65 -34.90 -4.39
C GLU A 245 -1.70 -35.17 -5.47
N LYS A 246 -1.29 -35.15 -6.75
CA LYS A 246 -2.19 -35.42 -7.91
C LYS A 246 -2.96 -36.74 -7.77
N GLU A 247 -2.40 -37.70 -7.03
CA GLU A 247 -2.95 -39.04 -6.87
C GLU A 247 -3.94 -39.17 -5.69
N LYS A 248 -3.89 -38.25 -4.71
CA LYS A 248 -4.77 -38.22 -3.53
C LYS A 248 -5.02 -36.77 -3.07
N PRO A 249 -5.76 -35.96 -3.84
CA PRO A 249 -6.03 -34.58 -3.47
C PRO A 249 -6.84 -34.52 -2.17
N ASP A 250 -6.33 -33.77 -1.21
CA ASP A 250 -7.09 -33.39 -0.03
C ASP A 250 -8.04 -32.23 -0.36
N TYR A 251 -9.25 -32.59 -0.76
CA TYR A 251 -10.28 -31.61 -1.13
C TYR A 251 -10.68 -30.68 0.02
N GLN A 252 -10.43 -31.05 1.29
CA GLN A 252 -10.73 -30.20 2.43
C GLN A 252 -9.69 -29.08 2.57
N CYS A 253 -8.43 -29.37 2.22
CA CYS A 253 -7.34 -28.40 2.20
C CYS A 253 -7.33 -27.47 0.98
N PHE A 254 -7.96 -27.87 -0.12
CA PHE A 254 -7.85 -27.15 -1.39
C PHE A 254 -8.37 -25.71 -1.26
N GLY A 255 -7.46 -24.74 -1.36
CA GLY A 255 -7.79 -23.32 -1.30
C GLY A 255 -8.09 -22.76 0.10
N THR A 256 -8.12 -23.61 1.13
CA THR A 256 -8.38 -23.24 2.55
C THR A 256 -7.14 -23.42 3.42
N CYS A 257 -6.22 -24.32 3.01
CA CYS A 257 -5.05 -24.73 3.78
C CYS A 257 -5.42 -25.36 5.14
N TRP A 258 -6.68 -25.80 5.31
CA TRP A 258 -7.21 -26.36 6.55
C TRP A 258 -7.69 -27.81 6.35
N ASN A 259 -7.33 -28.71 7.27
CA ASN A 259 -7.91 -30.05 7.35
C ASN A 259 -8.14 -30.50 8.81
N PRO A 260 -9.40 -30.78 9.20
CA PRO A 260 -9.75 -31.17 10.57
C PRO A 260 -9.18 -32.52 11.00
N ALA A 261 -8.86 -33.42 10.07
CA ALA A 261 -8.27 -34.73 10.33
C ALA A 261 -6.73 -34.69 10.51
N LYS A 262 -6.09 -33.59 10.10
CA LYS A 262 -4.63 -33.44 10.13
C LYS A 262 -4.15 -32.34 11.08
N MET A 263 -5.00 -31.36 11.37
CA MET A 263 -4.63 -30.24 12.24
C MET A 263 -4.82 -30.62 13.72
N THR A 264 -3.72 -30.58 14.47
CA THR A 264 -3.80 -30.42 15.93
C THR A 264 -4.10 -28.95 16.26
N GLU A 265 -4.63 -28.69 17.45
CA GLU A 265 -4.92 -27.34 17.98
C GLU A 265 -3.70 -26.37 17.91
N SER A 266 -2.50 -26.90 17.74
CA SER A 266 -1.21 -26.19 17.76
C SER A 266 -0.60 -25.91 16.38
N GLN A 267 -1.19 -26.34 15.27
CA GLN A 267 -0.59 -26.15 13.93
C GLN A 267 -1.10 -24.86 13.28
N ASN A 268 -0.24 -23.86 13.41
CA ASN A 268 -0.48 -22.45 13.15
C ASN A 268 -0.53 -22.13 11.64
N PHE A 269 -1.66 -21.61 11.18
CA PHE A 269 -1.67 -20.66 10.04
C PHE A 269 -0.88 -19.38 10.36
N PHE A 270 -0.71 -19.09 11.65
CA PHE A 270 0.05 -17.96 12.14
C PHE A 270 1.52 -18.14 11.81
N ALA A 271 2.00 -17.27 10.93
CA ALA A 271 3.40 -17.08 10.52
C ALA A 271 4.41 -17.66 11.53
N ASP A 272 4.79 -18.91 11.30
CA ASP A 272 6.09 -19.39 11.72
C ASP A 272 7.10 -18.59 10.88
N PRO A 273 8.04 -17.85 11.49
CA PRO A 273 9.09 -17.15 10.74
C PRO A 273 9.92 -18.07 9.84
N LYS A 274 9.84 -19.39 10.04
CA LYS A 274 10.50 -20.42 9.24
C LYS A 274 9.59 -21.03 8.16
N ALA A 275 8.30 -20.73 8.19
CA ALA A 275 7.35 -21.18 7.17
C ALA A 275 7.38 -20.23 5.95
N PRO A 276 7.13 -20.76 4.74
CA PRO A 276 6.98 -19.93 3.55
C PRO A 276 5.88 -18.89 3.77
N PRO A 277 6.06 -17.65 3.28
CA PRO A 277 5.14 -16.56 3.56
C PRO A 277 3.77 -16.83 2.93
N HIS A 278 2.69 -16.81 3.72
CA HIS A 278 1.33 -16.70 3.19
C HIS A 278 0.98 -15.22 3.00
N TYR A 279 0.39 -14.87 1.85
CA TYR A 279 0.00 -13.50 1.52
C TYR A 279 -1.51 -13.37 1.67
N ILE A 280 -1.92 -13.31 2.93
CA ILE A 280 -3.30 -13.21 3.41
C ILE A 280 -3.35 -12.25 4.59
N TYR A 281 -4.52 -11.69 4.87
CA TYR A 281 -4.78 -11.04 6.15
C TYR A 281 -5.29 -12.05 7.15
N GLU A 282 -4.84 -11.95 8.39
CA GLU A 282 -5.17 -12.89 9.45
C GLU A 282 -5.72 -12.15 10.66
N TYR A 283 -6.80 -12.66 11.24
CA TYR A 283 -7.35 -12.17 12.51
C TYR A 283 -7.47 -13.33 13.49
N ARG A 284 -6.97 -13.15 14.72
CA ARG A 284 -7.08 -14.11 15.82
C ARG A 284 -7.51 -13.42 17.10
N TYR A 285 -8.64 -13.84 17.67
CA TYR A 285 -9.09 -13.42 18.98
C TYR A 285 -8.34 -14.13 20.11
N LYS A 286 -7.99 -13.41 21.17
CA LYS A 286 -7.31 -13.90 22.38
C LYS A 286 -8.22 -13.73 23.60
N PRO A 287 -8.90 -14.80 24.06
CA PRO A 287 -9.95 -14.69 25.08
C PRO A 287 -9.43 -14.31 26.47
N GLU A 288 -8.20 -14.68 26.84
CA GLU A 288 -7.66 -14.49 28.19
C GLU A 288 -7.61 -13.02 28.63
N LYS A 289 -7.38 -12.11 27.69
CA LYS A 289 -7.23 -10.66 27.95
C LYS A 289 -8.20 -9.80 27.14
N ASP A 290 -9.10 -10.42 26.39
CA ASP A 290 -9.90 -9.74 25.36
C ASP A 290 -9.01 -8.88 24.45
N GLU A 291 -8.06 -9.57 23.82
CA GLU A 291 -7.12 -9.01 22.85
C GLU A 291 -7.35 -9.66 21.48
N TYR A 292 -6.68 -9.17 20.46
CA TYR A 292 -6.64 -9.81 19.15
C TYR A 292 -5.26 -9.62 18.53
N ASP A 293 -4.90 -10.53 17.64
CA ASP A 293 -3.81 -10.36 16.69
C ASP A 293 -4.41 -10.08 15.31
N LEU A 294 -3.86 -9.09 14.61
CA LEU A 294 -4.13 -8.80 13.20
C LEU A 294 -2.80 -8.76 12.46
N ASN A 295 -2.66 -9.58 11.42
CA ASN A 295 -1.37 -9.86 10.78
C ASN A 295 -1.44 -9.95 9.25
N PHE A 296 -0.29 -9.73 8.61
CA PHE A 296 0.01 -10.05 7.22
C PHE A 296 1.51 -10.32 7.05
N THR A 297 1.91 -10.82 5.88
CA THR A 297 3.33 -10.99 5.53
C THR A 297 3.77 -9.97 4.47
N THR A 298 4.85 -9.23 4.73
CA THR A 298 5.39 -8.26 3.77
C THR A 298 6.10 -8.96 2.61
N GLU A 299 6.12 -8.36 1.43
CA GLU A 299 6.88 -8.85 0.28
C GLU A 299 8.20 -8.09 0.05
N TYR A 300 8.25 -6.82 0.40
CA TYR A 300 9.45 -5.99 0.30
C TYR A 300 10.43 -6.24 1.47
N GLY A 301 9.96 -6.88 2.54
CA GLY A 301 10.81 -7.37 3.62
C GLY A 301 11.38 -6.26 4.53
N ARG A 302 10.67 -5.13 4.68
CA ARG A 302 11.10 -4.02 5.55
C ARG A 302 9.95 -3.38 6.30
N CYS A 303 10.23 -2.96 7.53
CA CYS A 303 9.30 -2.14 8.31
C CYS A 303 9.19 -0.72 7.75
N PHE A 304 8.00 -0.14 7.87
CA PHE A 304 7.79 1.26 7.52
C PHE A 304 7.91 2.13 8.77
N PHE A 305 8.74 3.16 8.74
CA PHE A 305 8.78 4.14 9.81
C PHE A 305 7.39 4.83 9.96
N PRO A 306 6.85 4.98 11.19
CA PRO A 306 7.51 4.83 12.50
C PRO A 306 7.32 3.48 13.21
N GLN A 307 7.18 2.38 12.48
CA GLN A 307 7.15 1.03 13.05
C GLN A 307 8.51 0.64 13.63
N CYS A 308 8.46 -0.27 14.60
CA CYS A 308 9.63 -0.93 15.17
C CYS A 308 9.76 -2.35 14.62
N GLU A 309 11.00 -2.80 14.44
CA GLU A 309 11.31 -4.19 14.13
C GLU A 309 11.76 -4.93 15.40
N PHE A 310 11.19 -6.11 15.65
CA PHE A 310 11.65 -7.00 16.73
C PHE A 310 11.39 -8.47 16.36
N GLY A 311 12.45 -9.28 16.35
CA GLY A 311 12.35 -10.72 16.09
C GLY A 311 11.77 -11.08 14.72
N GLY A 312 12.15 -10.34 13.66
CA GLY A 312 11.67 -10.57 12.29
C GLY A 312 10.23 -10.11 12.03
N LYS A 313 9.68 -9.26 12.90
CA LYS A 313 8.33 -8.71 12.77
C LYS A 313 8.33 -7.20 12.90
N CYS A 314 7.46 -6.53 12.15
CA CYS A 314 7.19 -5.11 12.33
C CYS A 314 5.96 -4.91 13.18
N TYR A 315 6.05 -4.01 14.15
CA TYR A 315 4.96 -3.67 15.04
C TYR A 315 4.47 -2.25 14.77
N ALA A 316 3.18 -2.03 15.01
CA ALA A 316 2.60 -0.70 14.92
C ALA A 316 3.39 0.34 15.74
N PRO A 317 3.42 1.62 15.30
CA PRO A 317 4.13 2.67 16.02
C PRO A 317 3.72 2.73 17.51
N GLY A 318 4.72 2.78 18.39
CA GLY A 318 4.50 2.86 19.85
C GLY A 318 4.26 1.54 20.58
N VAL A 319 4.25 0.40 19.89
CA VAL A 319 4.05 -0.94 20.49
C VAL A 319 5.20 -1.88 20.12
N CYS A 320 6.42 -1.54 20.53
CA CYS A 320 7.65 -2.22 20.07
C CYS A 320 7.96 -3.55 20.80
N HIS A 321 7.00 -4.15 21.51
CA HIS A 321 7.18 -5.40 22.26
C HIS A 321 5.96 -6.34 22.17
N PRO A 322 6.16 -7.67 22.14
CA PRO A 322 5.11 -8.67 21.89
C PRO A 322 4.08 -8.88 23.04
N GLY A 323 3.99 -7.97 24.01
CA GLY A 323 2.97 -8.03 25.04
C GLY A 323 1.67 -7.36 24.59
N GLY A 324 0.73 -8.14 24.03
CA GLY A 324 -0.63 -7.66 23.69
C GLY A 324 -0.81 -7.14 22.26
N ALA A 325 -0.22 -7.83 21.28
CA ALA A 325 -0.08 -7.31 19.91
C ALA A 325 -1.40 -7.14 19.15
N LYS A 326 -1.92 -5.90 19.09
CA LYS A 326 -3.11 -5.51 18.31
C LYS A 326 -2.91 -5.52 16.79
N LEU A 327 -1.70 -5.26 16.30
CA LEU A 327 -1.38 -5.18 14.88
C LEU A 327 0.12 -5.38 14.67
N PHE A 328 0.49 -6.35 13.83
CA PHE A 328 1.88 -6.56 13.40
C PHE A 328 1.93 -7.11 11.98
N CYS A 329 3.12 -7.18 11.39
CA CYS A 329 3.36 -7.94 10.17
C CYS A 329 4.64 -8.76 10.29
N SER A 330 4.66 -9.93 9.66
CA SER A 330 5.87 -10.73 9.52
C SER A 330 6.70 -10.24 8.34
N LEU A 331 8.02 -10.17 8.52
CA LEU A 331 8.93 -9.91 7.41
C LEU A 331 8.98 -11.16 6.52
N GLY A 332 8.71 -10.99 5.24
CA GLY A 332 8.94 -12.02 4.22
C GLY A 332 10.38 -11.95 3.72
N GLU A 333 10.92 -13.11 3.37
CA GLU A 333 12.25 -13.24 2.75
C GLU A 333 12.34 -12.63 1.34
#